data_AF-A0AAU7T1M8-F1
#
_entry.id   AF-A0AAU7T1M8-F1
#
_cell.length_a   1.000
_cell.length_b   1.000
_cell.length_c   1.000
_cell.angle_alpha   90.00
_cell.angle_beta   90.00
_cell.angle_gamma   90.00
#
_symmetry.space_group_name_H-M   'P 1'
#
loop_
_entity.id
_entity.type
_entity.pdbx_description
1 polymer ?
#
loop_
_entity_poly.entity_id
_entity_poly.type
_entity_poly.pdbx_seq_one_letter_code
_entity_poly.pdbx_strand_id
1 'polypeptide(L)'
;MDLFDGNKILLFIFFFIPGFIALKTYDFFYAVNKKDLGKEILDAVFFSCLNYSVIGFPLIYIIDNYNINLLGFFIIGIISLLVAPCFLAFLWVYIINLICKKTKLGKSPHKTPLEYFNNEVRKNKHVWVQVELKDDSLISGV
;
A
#
# COMPACT_ATOMS: atom_id res chain seq x y z
N MET A 1 21.47 26.56 -1.21
CA MET A 1 21.41 25.34 -0.36
C MET A 1 21.07 24.18 -1.27
N ASP A 2 22.09 23.53 -1.83
CA ASP A 2 21.92 22.53 -2.87
C ASP A 2 21.26 21.26 -2.34
N LEU A 3 20.14 20.88 -2.94
CA LEU A 3 19.43 19.62 -2.70
C LEU A 3 20.21 18.40 -3.26
N PHE A 4 21.30 18.64 -3.98
CA PHE A 4 22.13 17.64 -4.67
C PHE A 4 23.42 17.26 -3.93
N ASP A 5 23.56 17.64 -2.66
CA ASP A 5 24.61 17.10 -1.80
C ASP A 5 24.38 15.59 -1.58
N GLY A 6 25.41 14.75 -1.72
CA GLY A 6 25.29 13.29 -1.70
C GLY A 6 24.55 12.73 -0.48
N ASN A 7 24.71 13.38 0.69
CA ASN A 7 24.02 13.00 1.93
C ASN A 7 22.50 13.27 1.88
N LYS A 8 22.06 14.31 1.17
CA LYS A 8 20.64 14.65 1.04
C LYS A 8 19.93 13.73 0.07
N ILE A 9 20.60 13.34 -1.01
CA ILE A 9 20.10 12.35 -1.97
C ILE A 9 19.92 11.00 -1.26
N LEU A 10 20.89 10.58 -0.45
CA LEU A 10 20.76 9.36 0.35
C LEU A 10 19.57 9.45 1.30
N LEU A 11 19.44 10.53 2.08
CA LEU A 11 18.31 10.70 2.99
C LEU A 11 16.96 10.66 2.26
N PHE A 12 16.88 11.28 1.08
CA PHE A 12 15.71 11.22 0.22
C PHE A 12 15.39 9.78 -0.19
N ILE A 13 16.38 9.02 -0.68
CA ILE A 13 16.20 7.64 -1.08
C ILE A 13 15.74 6.76 0.10
N PHE A 14 16.44 6.85 1.24
CA PHE A 14 16.10 6.11 2.45
C PHE A 14 14.68 6.44 2.93
N PHE A 15 14.28 7.72 2.85
CA PHE A 15 12.96 8.14 3.28
C PHE A 15 11.85 7.74 2.30
N PHE A 16 12.04 7.88 0.99
CA PHE A 16 10.99 7.63 0.00
C PHE A 16 10.80 6.14 -0.34
N ILE A 17 11.88 5.35 -0.38
CA ILE A 17 11.80 3.93 -0.79
C ILE A 17 10.79 3.12 0.03
N PRO A 18 10.79 3.17 1.38
CA PRO A 18 9.85 2.39 2.19
C PRO A 18 8.39 2.71 1.89
N GLY A 19 8.09 4.00 1.68
CA GLY A 19 6.75 4.47 1.36
C GLY A 19 6.28 4.00 0.00
N PHE A 20 7.15 4.03 -1.01
CA PHE A 20 6.84 3.46 -2.33
C PHE A 20 6.62 1.94 -2.27
N ILE A 21 7.41 1.23 -1.47
CA ILE A 21 7.25 -0.23 -1.26
C ILE A 21 5.90 -0.52 -0.60
N ALA A 22 5.54 0.22 0.46
CA ALA A 22 4.25 0.08 1.13
C ALA A 22 3.08 0.35 0.17
N LEU A 23 3.19 1.41 -0.65
CA LEU A 23 2.17 1.77 -1.62
C LEU A 23 1.97 0.69 -2.69
N LYS A 24 3.06 0.18 -3.27
CA LYS A 24 2.97 -0.91 -4.26
C LYS A 24 2.45 -2.21 -3.65
N THR A 25 2.80 -2.49 -2.40
CA THR A 25 2.27 -3.65 -1.67
C THR A 25 0.76 -3.49 -1.46
N TYR A 26 0.29 -2.30 -1.10
CA TYR A 26 -1.13 -2.01 -0.98
C TYR A 26 -1.88 -2.12 -2.32
N ASP A 27 -1.32 -1.56 -3.40
CA ASP A 27 -1.85 -1.66 -4.76
C ASP A 27 -1.88 -3.11 -5.29
N PHE A 28 -1.04 -4.01 -4.74
CA PHE A 28 -1.11 -5.43 -5.07
C PHE A 28 -2.36 -6.11 -4.45
N PHE A 29 -2.79 -5.67 -3.27
CA PHE A 29 -3.97 -6.23 -2.60
C PHE A 29 -5.29 -5.66 -3.11
N TYR A 30 -5.30 -4.39 -3.55
CA TYR A 30 -6.46 -3.72 -4.08
C TYR A 30 -6.17 -3.25 -5.50
N ALA A 31 -7.03 -3.59 -6.46
CA ALA A 31 -6.92 -3.06 -7.82
C ALA A 31 -7.26 -1.56 -7.82
N VAL A 32 -6.28 -0.73 -7.50
CA VAL A 32 -6.41 0.73 -7.44
C VAL A 32 -6.19 1.29 -8.85
N ASN A 33 -7.06 2.21 -9.26
CA ASN A 33 -6.89 2.92 -10.53
C ASN A 33 -5.60 3.74 -10.53
N LYS A 34 -5.02 3.93 -11.72
CA LYS A 34 -3.80 4.71 -11.90
C LYS A 34 -3.98 6.11 -11.31
N LYS A 35 -3.22 6.44 -10.26
CA LYS A 35 -3.24 7.75 -9.61
C LYS A 35 -2.36 8.74 -10.36
N ASP A 36 -2.65 10.02 -10.22
CA ASP A 36 -1.74 11.08 -10.65
C ASP A 36 -0.41 10.98 -9.90
N LEU A 37 0.72 11.18 -10.59
CA LEU A 37 2.07 11.08 -10.02
C LEU A 37 2.23 11.90 -8.73
N GLY A 38 1.68 13.12 -8.67
CA GLY A 38 1.76 13.96 -7.47
C GLY A 38 1.04 13.37 -6.26
N LYS A 39 -0.08 12.68 -6.47
CA LYS A 39 -0.81 11.97 -5.40
C LYS A 39 -0.05 10.73 -4.96
N GLU A 40 0.57 10.01 -5.90
CA GLU A 40 1.38 8.82 -5.60
C GLU A 40 2.60 9.18 -4.72
N ILE A 41 3.29 10.29 -5.03
CA ILE A 41 4.42 10.79 -4.24
C ILE A 41 3.96 11.19 -2.84
N LEU A 42 2.84 11.92 -2.74
CA LEU A 42 2.29 12.34 -1.45
C LEU A 42 1.92 11.11 -0.61
N ASP A 43 1.20 10.13 -1.17
CA ASP A 43 0.86 8.89 -0.49
C ASP A 43 2.11 8.13 -0.03
N ALA A 44 3.15 8.03 -0.86
CA ALA A 44 4.41 7.40 -0.50
C ALA A 44 5.06 8.10 0.71
N VAL A 45 5.09 9.44 0.74
CA VAL A 45 5.59 10.20 1.91
C VAL A 45 4.81 9.86 3.18
N PHE A 46 3.48 9.80 3.11
CA PHE A 46 2.65 9.43 4.26
C PHE A 46 2.94 8.00 4.73
N PHE A 47 3.06 7.04 3.82
CA PHE A 47 3.40 5.66 4.17
C PHE A 47 4.80 5.54 4.78
N SER A 48 5.77 6.30 4.30
CA SER A 48 7.10 6.38 4.92
C SER A 48 7.02 6.90 6.35
N CYS A 49 6.28 8.00 6.58
CA CYS A 49 6.07 8.54 7.93
C CYS A 49 5.45 7.50 8.87
N LEU A 50 4.44 6.76 8.40
CA LEU A 50 3.83 5.68 9.18
C LEU A 50 4.82 4.56 9.47
N ASN A 51 5.62 4.15 8.48
CA ASN A 51 6.67 3.15 8.65
C ASN A 51 7.65 3.56 9.76
N TYR A 52 8.18 4.77 9.69
CA TYR A 52 9.10 5.28 10.72
C TYR A 52 8.42 5.52 12.07
N SER A 53 7.15 5.90 12.10
CA SER A 53 6.41 6.08 13.36
C SER A 53 6.23 4.75 14.11
N VAL A 54 5.97 3.64 13.40
CA VAL A 54 5.74 2.34 14.03
C VAL A 54 7.04 1.59 14.29
N ILE A 55 7.97 1.58 13.33
CA ILE A 55 9.20 0.78 13.40
C ILE A 55 10.39 1.59 13.94
N GLY A 56 10.35 2.92 13.89
CA GLY A 56 11.47 3.76 14.33
C GLY A 56 11.80 3.59 15.81
N PHE A 57 10.80 3.59 16.68
CA PHE A 57 11.01 3.40 18.13
C PHE A 57 11.63 2.04 18.49
N PRO A 58 11.09 0.88 18.06
CA PRO A 58 11.70 -0.41 18.36
C PRO A 58 13.09 -0.56 17.71
N LEU A 59 13.32 0.05 16.54
CA LEU A 59 14.63 0.03 15.89
C LEU A 59 15.68 0.78 16.70
N ILE A 60 15.37 2.00 17.17
CA ILE A 60 16.28 2.78 18.03
C ILE A 60 16.56 2.02 19.33
N TYR A 61 15.52 1.45 19.95
CA TYR A 61 15.68 0.67 21.18
C TYR A 61 16.62 -0.53 20.99
N ILE A 62 16.50 -1.26 19.87
CA ILE A 62 17.35 -2.42 19.57
C ILE A 62 18.80 -1.99 19.35
N ILE A 63 19.03 -0.90 18.62
CA ILE A 63 20.40 -0.39 18.34
C ILE A 63 21.08 0.10 19.63
N ASP A 64 20.33 0.74 20.53
CA ASP A 64 20.89 1.33 21.75
C ASP A 64 21.17 0.28 22.84
N ASN A 65 20.33 -0.76 22.94
CA ASN A 65 20.43 -1.76 24.02
C ASN A 65 21.25 -3.01 23.65
N TYR A 66 21.49 -3.26 22.35
CA TYR A 66 22.22 -4.44 21.90
C TYR A 66 23.48 -4.02 21.14
N ASN A 67 24.61 -4.66 21.43
CA ASN A 67 25.81 -4.54 20.61
C ASN A 67 25.63 -5.33 19.31
N ILE A 68 25.14 -4.65 18.28
CA ILE A 68 24.86 -5.25 16.98
C ILE A 68 26.14 -5.20 16.12
N ASN A 69 26.56 -6.36 15.62
CA ASN A 69 27.65 -6.44 14.66
C ASN A 69 27.28 -5.73 13.34
N LEU A 70 28.28 -5.35 12.54
CA LEU A 70 28.08 -4.69 11.24
C LEU A 70 27.05 -5.41 10.35
N LEU A 71 27.13 -6.75 10.30
CA LEU A 71 26.21 -7.57 9.53
C LEU A 71 24.77 -7.50 10.07
N GLY A 72 24.60 -7.48 11.40
CA GLY A 72 23.29 -7.32 12.02
C GLY A 72 22.67 -5.95 11.74
N PHE A 73 23.48 -4.90 11.69
CA PHE A 73 23.03 -3.56 11.32
C PHE A 73 22.48 -3.53 9.88
N PHE A 74 23.17 -4.16 8.93
CA PHE A 74 22.68 -4.28 7.55
C PHE A 74 21.37 -5.08 7.45
N ILE A 75 21.27 -6.21 8.16
CA ILE A 75 20.04 -7.01 8.19
C ILE A 75 18.87 -6.19 8.73
N ILE A 76 19.05 -5.50 9.85
CA ILE A 76 18.00 -4.66 10.45
C ILE A 76 17.61 -3.52 9.52
N GLY A 77 18.58 -2.89 8.84
CA GLY A 77 18.32 -1.87 7.83
C GLY A 77 17.45 -2.39 6.68
N ILE A 78 17.78 -3.56 6.12
CA ILE A 78 16.99 -4.20 5.05
C ILE A 78 15.58 -4.53 5.55
N ILE A 79 15.47 -5.11 6.75
CA ILE A 79 14.16 -5.44 7.34
C ILE A 79 13.32 -4.16 7.49
N SER A 80 13.90 -3.07 8.00
CA SER A 80 13.19 -1.81 8.22
C SER A 80 12.75 -1.13 6.92
N LEU A 81 13.57 -1.21 5.86
CA LEU A 81 13.33 -0.55 4.58
C LEU A 81 12.41 -1.34 3.64
N LEU A 82 12.45 -2.67 3.67
CA LEU A 82 11.72 -3.53 2.73
C LEU A 82 10.64 -4.37 3.41
N VAL A 83 10.98 -5.09 4.47
CA VAL A 83 10.06 -6.07 5.08
C VAL A 83 8.98 -5.38 5.89
N ALA A 84 9.38 -4.38 6.67
CA ALA A 84 8.52 -3.66 7.58
C ALA A 84 7.39 -2.85 6.88
N PRO A 85 7.64 -2.10 5.79
CA PRO A 85 6.55 -1.44 5.05
C PRO A 85 5.59 -2.44 4.40
N CYS A 86 6.10 -3.57 3.90
CA CYS A 86 5.26 -4.66 3.38
C CYS A 86 4.37 -5.25 4.48
N PHE A 87 4.94 -5.50 5.67
CA PHE A 87 4.22 -6.04 6.81
C PHE A 87 3.13 -5.08 7.29
N LEU A 88 3.43 -3.78 7.38
CA LEU A 88 2.44 -2.76 7.75
C LEU A 88 1.30 -2.66 6.74
N ALA A 89 1.61 -2.65 5.43
CA ALA A 89 0.59 -2.65 4.39
C ALA A 89 -0.30 -3.90 4.48
N PHE A 90 0.29 -5.08 4.69
CA PHE A 90 -0.45 -6.32 4.89
C PHE A 90 -1.33 -6.29 6.14
N LEU A 91 -0.79 -5.81 7.26
CA LEU A 91 -1.51 -5.70 8.53
C LEU A 91 -2.70 -4.74 8.38
N TRP A 92 -2.52 -3.62 7.68
CA TRP A 92 -3.60 -2.69 7.36
C TRP A 92 -4.71 -3.36 6.54
N VAL A 93 -4.36 -4.07 5.47
CA VAL A 93 -5.33 -4.84 4.66
C VAL A 93 -6.06 -5.88 5.50
N TYR A 94 -5.35 -6.57 6.39
CA TYR A 94 -5.94 -7.56 7.29
C TYR A 94 -6.94 -6.93 8.27
N ILE A 95 -6.58 -5.81 8.91
CA ILE A 95 -7.46 -5.07 9.82
C ILE A 95 -8.73 -4.61 9.09
N ILE A 96 -8.59 -4.00 7.91
CA ILE A 96 -9.73 -3.51 7.13
C ILE A 96 -10.67 -4.66 6.77
N ASN A 97 -10.13 -5.79 6.30
CA ASN A 97 -10.94 -6.97 5.98
C ASN A 97 -11.68 -7.54 7.20
N LEU A 98 -11.05 -7.55 8.39
CA LEU A 98 -11.69 -7.97 9.63
C LEU A 98 -12.83 -7.02 10.04
N ILE A 99 -12.60 -5.71 9.96
CA ILE A 99 -13.61 -4.70 10.28
C ILE A 99 -14.80 -4.85 9.33
N CYS A 100 -14.58 -4.90 8.02
CA CYS A 100 -15.64 -5.02 7.02
C CYS A 100 -16.42 -6.34 7.16
N LYS A 101 -15.75 -7.45 7.54
CA LYS A 101 -16.43 -8.72 7.84
C LYS A 101 -17.38 -8.59 9.05
N LYS A 102 -17.00 -7.84 10.09
CA LYS A 102 -17.82 -7.65 11.29
C LYS A 102 -18.95 -6.65 11.10
N THR A 103 -18.74 -5.57 10.36
CA THR A 103 -19.70 -4.46 10.28
C THR A 103 -20.68 -4.55 9.13
N LYS A 104 -20.54 -5.52 8.20
CA LYS A 104 -21.30 -5.57 6.92
C LYS A 104 -21.19 -4.29 6.08
N LEU A 105 -20.31 -3.35 6.45
CA LEU A 105 -19.91 -2.27 5.56
C LEU A 105 -19.04 -2.88 4.46
N GLY A 106 -19.22 -2.43 3.22
CA GLY A 106 -18.39 -2.83 2.08
C GLY A 106 -16.89 -2.68 2.40
N LYS A 107 -16.04 -3.40 1.68
CA LYS A 107 -14.58 -3.40 1.89
C LYS A 107 -13.91 -2.05 1.62
N SER A 108 -14.67 -1.08 1.13
CA SER A 108 -14.26 0.29 0.89
C SER A 108 -15.43 1.26 1.15
N PRO A 109 -15.16 2.52 1.54
CA PRO A 109 -16.18 3.58 1.60
C PRO A 109 -16.87 3.80 0.24
N HIS A 110 -16.17 3.51 -0.87
CA HIS A 110 -16.70 3.50 -2.23
C HIS A 110 -16.58 2.11 -2.82
N LYS A 111 -17.72 1.43 -3.09
CA LYS A 111 -17.74 0.11 -3.75
C LYS A 111 -16.84 0.13 -4.99
N THR A 112 -15.79 -0.69 -5.01
CA THR A 112 -15.01 -0.87 -6.24
C THR A 112 -15.93 -1.46 -7.32
N PRO A 113 -15.73 -1.16 -8.61
CA PRO A 113 -16.59 -1.67 -9.69
C PRO A 113 -16.73 -3.19 -9.66
N LEU A 114 -15.64 -3.89 -9.31
CA LEU A 114 -15.62 -5.33 -9.14
C LEU A 114 -16.42 -5.80 -7.90
N GLU A 115 -16.40 -5.05 -6.81
CA GLU A 115 -17.24 -5.36 -5.63
C GLU A 115 -18.70 -5.03 -5.85
N TYR A 116 -19.03 -4.02 -6.65
CA TYR A 116 -20.40 -3.78 -7.09
C TYR A 116 -20.89 -4.96 -7.94
N PHE A 117 -20.13 -5.35 -8.96
CA PHE A 117 -20.46 -6.50 -9.81
C PHE A 117 -20.58 -7.79 -9.01
N ASN A 118 -19.57 -8.13 -8.19
CA ASN A 118 -19.59 -9.35 -7.40
C ASN A 118 -20.70 -9.37 -6.35
N ASN A 119 -21.07 -8.23 -5.75
CA ASN A 119 -22.16 -8.18 -4.77
C ASN A 119 -23.56 -8.22 -5.39
N GLU A 120 -23.77 -7.57 -6.55
CA GLU A 120 -25.06 -7.59 -7.25
C GLU A 120 -25.28 -8.93 -7.97
N VAL A 121 -24.27 -9.43 -8.70
CA VAL A 121 -24.34 -10.69 -9.46
C VAL A 121 -24.39 -11.92 -8.55
N ARG A 122 -23.62 -11.98 -7.43
CA ARG A 122 -23.76 -13.09 -6.46
C ARG A 122 -25.09 -13.12 -5.73
N LYS A 123 -25.84 -12.01 -5.71
CA LYS A 123 -27.15 -11.95 -5.05
C LYS A 123 -28.30 -12.43 -5.96
N ASN A 124 -28.00 -13.15 -7.05
CA ASN A 124 -28.97 -13.61 -8.04
C ASN A 124 -29.83 -12.48 -8.61
N LYS A 125 -29.30 -11.26 -8.66
CA LYS A 125 -29.94 -10.19 -9.41
C LYS A 125 -29.40 -10.24 -10.82
N HIS A 126 -30.31 -10.38 -11.78
CA HIS A 126 -30.04 -10.15 -13.18
C HIS A 126 -29.60 -8.69 -13.35
N VAL A 127 -28.34 -8.47 -13.71
CA VAL A 127 -27.77 -7.13 -13.88
C VAL A 127 -27.49 -6.94 -15.36
N TRP A 128 -28.02 -5.88 -15.95
CA TRP A 128 -27.73 -5.58 -17.34
C TRP A 128 -26.28 -5.09 -17.45
N VAL A 129 -25.48 -5.76 -18.27
CA VAL A 129 -24.06 -5.47 -18.49
C VAL A 129 -23.87 -5.05 -19.93
N GLN A 130 -23.14 -3.96 -20.14
CA GLN A 130 -22.68 -3.52 -21.45
C GLN A 130 -21.15 -3.67 -21.47
N VAL A 131 -20.65 -4.47 -22.40
CA VAL A 131 -19.23 -4.75 -22.61
C VAL A 131 -18.79 -4.10 -23.91
N GLU A 132 -17.82 -3.21 -23.82
CA GLU A 132 -17.14 -2.62 -24.97
C GLU A 132 -15.92 -3.47 -25.31
N LEU A 133 -15.90 -4.03 -26.51
CA LEU A 133 -14.77 -4.80 -27.03
C LEU A 133 -13.70 -3.85 -27.55
N LYS A 134 -12.48 -4.36 -27.74
CA LYS A 134 -11.35 -3.59 -28.31
C LYS A 134 -11.62 -3.04 -29.72
N ASP A 135 -12.60 -3.60 -30.41
CA ASP A 135 -13.01 -3.21 -31.76
C ASP A 135 -14.16 -2.17 -31.73
N ASP A 136 -14.37 -1.48 -30.60
CA ASP A 136 -15.44 -0.53 -30.31
C ASP A 136 -16.88 -1.10 -30.44
N SER A 137 -17.02 -2.41 -30.64
CA SER A 137 -18.32 -3.06 -30.69
C SER A 137 -18.88 -3.25 -29.29
N LEU A 138 -20.15 -2.87 -29.10
CA LEU A 138 -20.89 -2.97 -27.84
C LEU A 138 -21.72 -4.25 -27.80
N ILE A 139 -21.50 -5.09 -26.79
CA ILE A 139 -22.33 -6.26 -26.49
C ILE A 139 -23.08 -5.99 -25.18
N SER A 140 -24.41 -6.05 -25.23
CA SER A 140 -25.25 -5.88 -24.04
C SER A 140 -26.06 -7.14 -23.74
N GLY A 141 -26.11 -7.53 -22.48
CA GLY A 141 -26.80 -8.74 -22.01
C GLY A 141 -27.19 -8.66 -20.54
N VAL A 142 -27.89 -9.70 -20.07
CA VAL A 142 -28.39 -9.86 -18.69
C VAL A 142 -27.63 -10.98 -17.98
#